data_AF-A0A519GRS2-F1
#
_entry.id   AF-A0A519GRS2-F1
#
_cell.length_a   1.000
_cell.length_b   1.000
_cell.length_c   1.000
_cell.angle_alpha   90.00
_cell.angle_beta   90.00
_cell.angle_gamma   90.00
#
_symmetry.space_group_name_H-M   'P 1'
#
loop_
_entity.id
_entity.type
_entity.pdbx_description
1 polymer ?
#
loop_
_entity_poly.entity_id
_entity_poly.type
_entity_poly.pdbx_seq_one_letter_code
_entity_poly.pdbx_strand_id
1 'polypeptide(L)'
;MHWIALRWQPEPEQRLPPLDALGWWALQYTPRVAWQDEGLLLEVSACERLWGGKRALMRQIHASNPAGAPIQQAQGATSLIA
;
A
#
# COMPACT_ATOMS: atom_id res chain seq x y z
N MET A 1 14.52 6.13 -1.86
CA MET A 1 13.51 5.13 -1.49
C MET A 1 12.16 5.82 -1.44
N HIS A 2 11.15 5.33 -2.15
CA HIS A 2 9.80 5.89 -2.20
C HIS A 2 8.85 4.90 -1.56
N TRP A 3 8.17 5.34 -0.51
CA TRP A 3 7.26 4.53 0.29
C TRP A 3 5.84 5.00 0.10
N ILE A 4 4.92 4.05 0.14
CA ILE A 4 3.47 4.27 0.22
C ILE A 4 2.99 3.63 1.52
N ALA A 5 2.26 4.40 2.32
CA ALA A 5 1.55 3.93 3.50
C ALA A 5 0.05 3.86 3.18
N LEU A 6 -0.56 2.71 3.47
CA LEU A 6 -1.99 2.47 3.29
C LEU A 6 -2.62 2.22 4.66
N ARG A 7 -3.65 2.98 5.00
CA ARG A 7 -4.48 2.77 6.19
C ARG A 7 -5.93 2.60 5.77
N TRP A 8 -6.53 1.46 6.09
CA TRP A 8 -7.95 1.23 5.84
C TRP A 8 -8.82 1.98 6.86
N GLN A 9 -9.95 2.51 6.39
CA GLN A 9 -10.97 3.15 7.21
C GLN A 9 -12.28 2.35 7.13
N PRO A 10 -12.38 1.20 7.82
CA PRO A 10 -13.60 0.41 7.82
C PRO A 10 -14.72 1.11 8.59
N GLU A 11 -15.95 0.92 8.14
CA GLU A 11 -17.13 1.18 8.97
C GLU A 11 -17.14 0.24 10.20
N PRO A 12 -17.82 0.58 11.31
CA PRO A 12 -17.75 -0.18 12.57
C PRO A 12 -18.02 -1.69 12.45
N GLU A 13 -18.88 -2.10 11.52
CA GLU A 13 -19.27 -3.50 11.30
C GLU A 13 -18.45 -4.18 10.18
N GLN A 14 -17.64 -3.42 9.44
CA GLN A 14 -16.88 -3.92 8.31
C GLN A 14 -15.61 -4.61 8.78
N ARG A 15 -15.53 -5.92 8.53
CA ARG A 15 -14.34 -6.71 8.82
C ARG A 15 -13.31 -6.54 7.70
N LEU A 16 -12.09 -6.15 8.06
CA LEU A 16 -10.95 -6.18 7.14
C LEU A 16 -10.46 -7.62 6.91
N PRO A 17 -9.87 -7.93 5.74
CA PRO A 17 -9.15 -9.17 5.54
C PRO A 17 -8.04 -9.35 6.61
N PRO A 18 -7.64 -10.60 6.93
CA PRO A 18 -6.50 -10.85 7.81
C PRO A 18 -5.24 -10.13 7.34
N LEU A 19 -4.39 -9.70 8.29
CA LEU A 19 -3.17 -8.95 7.97
C LEU A 19 -2.28 -9.68 6.97
N ASP A 20 -2.15 -10.99 7.11
CA ASP A 20 -1.39 -11.81 6.15
C ASP A 20 -1.97 -11.67 4.75
N ALA A 21 -3.29 -11.77 4.57
CA ALA A 21 -3.93 -11.64 3.26
C ALA A 21 -3.69 -10.26 2.63
N LEU A 22 -3.70 -9.19 3.43
CA LEU A 22 -3.31 -7.85 2.98
C LEU A 22 -1.83 -7.78 2.59
N GLY A 23 -0.95 -8.44 3.35
CA GLY A 23 0.46 -8.59 3.03
C GLY A 23 0.69 -9.33 1.71
N TRP A 24 0.08 -10.50 1.52
CA TRP A 24 0.14 -11.29 0.28
C TRP A 24 -0.38 -10.50 -0.92
N TRP A 25 -1.48 -9.78 -0.74
CA TRP A 25 -2.00 -8.90 -1.79
C TRP A 25 -0.98 -7.82 -2.16
N ALA A 26 -0.37 -7.15 -1.19
CA ALA A 26 0.62 -6.10 -1.43
C ALA A 26 1.93 -6.61 -2.03
N LEU A 27 2.34 -7.83 -1.70
CA LEU A 27 3.54 -8.48 -2.26
C LEU A 27 3.47 -8.66 -3.78
N GLN A 28 2.27 -8.60 -4.36
CA GLN A 28 2.11 -8.58 -5.82
C GLN A 28 2.75 -7.35 -6.45
N TYR A 29 2.81 -6.20 -5.76
CA TYR A 29 3.33 -4.94 -6.32
C TYR A 29 4.81 -4.72 -6.06
N THR A 30 5.31 -5.17 -4.90
CA THR A 30 6.69 -5.03 -4.47
C THR A 30 7.05 -6.13 -3.47
N PRO A 31 8.29 -6.67 -3.50
CA PRO A 31 8.74 -7.62 -2.50
C PRO A 31 9.00 -6.98 -1.12
N ARG A 32 8.94 -5.65 -1.01
CA ARG A 32 9.25 -4.91 0.23
C ARG A 32 7.98 -4.37 0.85
N VAL A 33 7.38 -5.17 1.73
CA VAL A 33 6.15 -4.87 2.44
C VAL A 33 6.38 -5.03 3.94
N ALA A 34 5.87 -4.11 4.74
CA ALA A 34 5.90 -4.20 6.19
C ALA A 34 4.61 -3.65 6.79
N TRP A 35 4.12 -4.28 7.85
CA TRP A 35 3.08 -3.69 8.69
C TRP A 35 3.75 -2.82 9.76
N GLN A 36 3.30 -1.58 9.92
CA GLN A 36 3.80 -0.66 10.94
C GLN A 36 2.62 0.10 11.55
N ASP A 37 2.44 -0.04 12.87
CA ASP A 37 1.33 0.54 13.63
C ASP A 37 -0.02 0.23 12.98
N GLU A 38 -0.73 1.21 12.41
CA GLU A 38 -2.03 1.01 11.73
C GLU A 38 -1.91 0.95 10.20
N GLY A 39 -0.70 0.97 9.64
CA GLY A 39 -0.45 1.12 8.22
C GLY A 39 0.30 -0.05 7.57
N LEU A 40 -0.12 -0.40 6.36
CA LEU A 40 0.68 -1.25 5.48
C LEU A 40 1.62 -0.39 4.65
N LEU A 41 2.92 -0.63 4.78
CA LEU A 41 3.98 0.10 4.10
C LEU A 41 4.51 -0.70 2.91
N LEU A 42 4.65 -0.03 1.76
CA LEU A 42 5.18 -0.58 0.52
C LEU A 42 6.36 0.29 0.04
N GLU A 43 7.55 -0.28 -0.07
CA GLU A 43 8.67 0.37 -0.76
C GLU A 43 8.60 0.03 -2.24
N VAL A 44 8.50 1.03 -3.12
CA VAL A 44 8.16 0.79 -4.53
C VAL A 44 9.21 1.25 -5.53
N SER A 45 10.35 1.80 -5.10
CA SER A 45 11.33 2.40 -6.02
C SER A 45 11.82 1.41 -7.08
N ALA A 46 11.97 0.13 -6.72
CA ALA A 46 12.45 -0.90 -7.63
C ALA A 46 11.36 -1.45 -8.57
N CYS A 47 10.08 -1.26 -8.25
CA CYS A 47 8.98 -1.97 -8.90
C CYS A 47 7.98 -1.05 -9.60
N GLU A 48 7.89 0.23 -9.24
CA GLU A 48 6.87 1.16 -9.75
C GLU A 48 6.83 1.23 -11.30
N ARG A 49 7.97 1.05 -11.96
CA ARG A 49 8.07 1.07 -13.43
C ARG A 49 7.37 -0.11 -14.10
N LEU A 50 7.26 -1.26 -13.43
CA LEU A 50 6.52 -2.44 -13.91
C LEU A 50 5.02 -2.15 -14.03
N TRP A 51 4.54 -1.16 -13.28
CA TRP A 51 3.14 -0.77 -13.20
C TRP A 51 2.82 0.52 -13.96
N GLY A 52 3.74 0.99 -14.82
CA GLY A 52 3.57 2.27 -15.53
C GLY A 52 3.88 3.51 -14.67
N GLY A 53 4.64 3.34 -13.59
CA GLY A 53 5.06 4.41 -12.67
C GLY A 53 4.11 4.61 -11.49
N LYS A 54 4.53 5.43 -10.52
CA LYS A 54 3.83 5.63 -9.23
C LYS A 54 2.34 5.93 -9.35
N ARG A 55 1.96 6.84 -10.24
CA ARG A 55 0.55 7.22 -10.43
C ARG A 55 -0.30 6.05 -10.94
N ALA A 56 0.24 5.20 -11.81
CA ALA A 56 -0.48 4.06 -12.35
C ALA A 56 -0.55 2.93 -11.32
N LEU A 57 0.53 2.68 -10.58
CA LEU A 57 0.54 1.80 -9.42
C LEU A 57 -0.53 2.18 -8.39
N MET A 58 -0.64 3.47 -8.04
CA MET A 58 -1.67 3.93 -7.09
C MET A 58 -3.10 3.67 -7.57
N ARG A 59 -3.37 3.86 -8.88
CA ARG A 59 -4.68 3.53 -9.44
C ARG A 59 -4.98 2.03 -9.33
N GLN A 60 -3.98 1.19 -9.55
CA GLN A 60 -4.13 -0.25 -9.46
C GLN A 60 -4.34 -0.73 -8.03
N ILE A 61 -3.60 -0.19 -7.07
CA ILE A 61 -3.80 -0.42 -5.63
C ILE A 61 -5.24 -0.09 -5.24
N HIS A 62 -5.76 1.05 -5.67
CA HIS A 62 -7.14 1.44 -5.35
C HIS A 62 -8.17 0.54 -6.04
N ALA A 63 -7.97 0.23 -7.32
CA ALA A 63 -8.90 -0.58 -8.11
C ALA A 63 -8.99 -2.04 -7.66
N SER A 64 -7.94 -2.57 -7.03
CA SER A 64 -7.87 -3.97 -6.57
C SER A 64 -7.79 -4.10 -5.05
N ASN A 65 -8.23 -3.06 -4.32
CA ASN A 65 -8.33 -3.06 -2.86
C ASN A 65 -9.17 -4.27 -2.37
N PRO A 66 -8.57 -5.22 -1.62
CA PRO A 66 -9.24 -6.46 -1.24
C PRO A 66 -10.25 -6.27 -0.09
N ALA A 67 -10.23 -5.14 0.60
CA ALA A 67 -11.04 -4.93 1.80
C ALA A 67 -12.39 -4.24 1.53
N GLY A 68 -12.55 -3.59 0.37
CA GLY A 68 -13.71 -2.74 0.05
C GLY A 68 -13.82 -1.45 0.91
N ALA A 69 -13.18 -1.41 2.08
CA ALA A 69 -13.09 -0.22 2.93
C ALA A 69 -12.23 0.86 2.25
N PRO A 70 -12.59 2.15 2.37
CA PRO A 70 -11.75 3.26 1.89
C PRO A 70 -10.33 3.17 2.42
N ILE A 71 -9.35 3.52 1.57
CA ILE A 71 -7.94 3.59 1.95
C ILE A 71 -7.52 5.05 2.05
N GLN A 72 -7.03 5.45 3.23
CA GLN A 72 -6.23 6.64 3.39
C GLN A 72 -4.78 6.32 3.00
N GLN A 73 -4.16 7.21 2.22
CA GLN A 73 -2.81 7.00 1.72
C GLN A 73 -1.88 8.17 2.04
N ALA A 74 -0.63 7.85 2.34
CA ALA A 74 0.48 8.79 2.35
C ALA A 74 1.63 8.22 1.53
N GLN A 75 2.45 9.07 0.93
CA GLN A 75 3.64 8.62 0.22
C GLN A 75 4.76 9.63 0.37
N GLY A 76 6.00 9.16 0.35
CA GLY A 76 7.15 10.03 0.52
C GLY A 76 8.47 9.32 0.32
N ALA A 77 9.52 10.12 0.14
CA ALA A 77 10.86 9.59 0.26
C ALA A 77 11.19 9.34 1.74
N THR A 78 11.79 8.21 2.09
CA THR A 78 12.35 8.01 3.44
C THR A 78 13.75 8.59 3.60
N SER A 79 14.37 9.02 2.50
CA SER A 79 15.59 9.80 2.55
C SER A 79 15.23 11.24 2.90
N LEU A 80 15.82 11.79 3.96
CA LEU A 80 15.90 13.24 4.14
C LEU A 80 16.48 13.81 2.84
N ILE A 81 15.74 14.70 2.18
CA ILE A 81 16.33 15.58 1.18
C ILE A 81 17.13 16.58 2.02
N ALA A 82 18.43 16.30 2.15
CA ALA A 82 19.39 17.23 2.73
C ALA A 82 19.58 18.45 1.82
#